data_AF-A0A929ES43-F1
#
_entry.id   AF-A0A929ES43-F1
#
_cell.length_a   1.000
_cell.length_b   1.000
_cell.length_c   1.000
_cell.angle_alpha   90.00
_cell.angle_beta   90.00
_cell.angle_gamma   90.00
#
_symmetry.space_group_name_H-M   'P 1'
#
loop_
_entity.id
_entity.type
_entity.pdbx_description
1 polymer ?
#
loop_
_entity_poly.entity_id
_entity_poly.type
_entity_poly.pdbx_seq_one_letter_code
_entity_poly.pdbx_strand_id
1 'polypeptide(L)'
;MKLKRLKKISILVFPLFALVCVLMLTPTNSAAKEVELSFVIENLQNKYDNIETLSADFLQEAYSSSLKSSQRAKGTVAFKKPGMMRWDYYGGGQIISNGKFIWVYD
;
A
#
# COMPACT_ATOMS: atom_id res chain seq x y z
N MET A 1 3.65 69.91 -25.92
CA MET A 1 4.64 68.80 -25.97
C MET A 1 4.52 67.90 -24.73
N LYS A 2 3.48 67.05 -24.59
CA LYS A 2 3.40 66.09 -23.44
C LYS A 2 2.75 64.72 -23.70
N LEU A 3 2.19 64.42 -24.89
CA LEU A 3 1.44 63.16 -25.11
C LEU A 3 2.22 61.94 -25.64
N LYS A 4 3.53 62.03 -25.91
CA LYS A 4 4.30 60.91 -26.52
C LYS A 4 4.91 59.91 -25.52
N ARG A 5 5.07 60.26 -24.23
CA ARG A 5 5.72 59.39 -23.23
C ARG A 5 4.81 58.28 -22.68
N LEU A 6 3.51 58.53 -22.53
CA LEU A 6 2.54 57.55 -21.98
C LEU A 6 2.30 56.35 -22.90
N LYS A 7 2.32 56.54 -24.23
CA LYS A 7 2.13 55.44 -25.20
C LYS A 7 3.32 54.47 -25.25
N LYS A 8 4.55 54.96 -25.08
CA LYS A 8 5.76 54.10 -25.14
C LYS A 8 5.92 53.19 -23.92
N ILE A 9 5.52 53.66 -22.74
CA ILE A 9 5.51 52.84 -21.51
C ILE A 9 4.46 51.74 -21.62
N SER A 10 3.27 52.05 -22.16
CA SER A 10 2.21 51.06 -22.41
C SER A 10 2.63 49.96 -23.41
N ILE A 11 3.38 50.30 -24.47
CA ILE A 11 3.85 49.34 -25.49
C ILE A 11 4.97 48.41 -24.97
N LEU A 12 5.76 48.83 -23.97
CA LEU A 12 6.80 47.99 -23.34
C LEU A 12 6.29 47.15 -22.17
N VAL A 13 5.24 47.60 -21.48
CA VAL A 13 4.60 46.86 -20.38
C VAL A 13 3.74 45.71 -20.92
N PHE A 14 3.17 45.86 -22.12
CA PHE A 14 2.35 44.83 -22.76
C PHE A 14 3.10 43.50 -23.06
N PRO A 15 4.30 43.49 -23.68
CA PRO A 15 5.07 42.26 -23.90
C PRO A 15 5.65 41.69 -22.60
N LEU A 16 5.97 42.53 -21.61
CA LEU A 16 6.44 42.09 -20.30
C LEU A 16 5.31 41.41 -19.49
N PHE A 17 4.10 41.96 -19.56
CA PHE A 17 2.91 41.37 -18.95
C PHE A 17 2.52 40.05 -19.64
N ALA A 18 2.60 40.00 -20.97
CA ALA A 18 2.39 38.77 -21.73
C ALA A 18 3.42 37.68 -21.38
N LEU A 19 4.70 38.03 -21.19
CA LEU A 19 5.75 37.09 -20.79
C LEU A 19 5.52 36.54 -19.36
N VAL A 20 5.11 37.40 -18.42
CA VAL A 20 4.75 36.98 -17.05
C VAL A 20 3.51 36.09 -17.04
N CYS A 21 2.51 36.35 -17.87
CA CYS A 21 1.36 35.48 -18.03
C CYS A 21 1.75 34.10 -18.60
N VAL A 22 2.66 34.03 -19.58
CA VAL A 22 3.15 32.76 -20.14
C VAL A 22 3.94 31.95 -19.11
N LEU A 23 4.71 32.61 -18.24
CA LEU A 23 5.42 31.96 -17.12
C LEU A 23 4.48 31.47 -16.00
N MET A 24 3.27 32.04 -15.87
CA MET A 24 2.27 31.64 -14.87
C MET A 24 1.34 30.51 -15.35
N LEU A 25 1.43 30.10 -16.62
CA LEU A 25 0.62 29.02 -17.20
C LEU A 25 1.30 27.64 -17.14
N THR A 26 2.42 27.48 -16.45
CA THR A 26 2.98 26.13 -16.25
C THR A 26 2.03 25.34 -15.34
N PRO A 27 1.37 24.26 -15.82
CA PRO A 27 0.58 23.44 -14.94
C PRO A 27 1.53 22.86 -13.89
N THR A 28 1.37 23.28 -12.64
CA THR A 28 1.90 22.54 -11.49
C THR A 28 1.05 21.29 -11.37
N ASN A 29 1.31 20.32 -12.25
CA ASN A 29 0.83 18.97 -12.11
C ASN A 29 1.49 18.41 -10.84
N SER A 30 0.88 18.69 -9.70
CA SER A 30 1.09 17.92 -8.48
C SER A 30 0.35 16.60 -8.70
N ALA A 31 0.90 15.77 -9.58
CA ALA A 31 0.52 14.38 -9.68
C ALA A 31 1.02 13.75 -8.38
N ALA A 32 0.09 13.46 -7.46
CA ALA A 32 0.35 12.45 -6.45
C ALA A 32 0.93 11.25 -7.20
N LYS A 33 2.18 10.87 -6.89
CA LYS A 33 2.79 9.68 -7.50
C LYS A 33 1.89 8.51 -7.17
N GLU A 34 1.13 8.06 -8.16
CA GLU A 34 0.38 6.82 -8.08
C GLU A 34 1.41 5.73 -7.81
N VAL A 35 1.27 5.04 -6.67
CA VAL A 35 2.17 3.95 -6.35
C VAL A 35 1.81 2.82 -7.29
N GLU A 36 2.69 2.57 -8.25
CA GLU A 36 2.55 1.48 -9.21
C GLU A 36 2.29 0.16 -8.47
N LEU A 37 1.27 -0.58 -8.89
CA LEU A 37 0.88 -1.84 -8.25
C LEU A 37 2.05 -2.84 -8.23
N SER A 38 2.85 -2.87 -9.29
CA SER A 38 4.07 -3.69 -9.37
C SER A 38 5.03 -3.41 -8.23
N PHE A 39 5.24 -2.13 -7.89
CA PHE A 39 6.10 -1.73 -6.79
C PHE A 39 5.59 -2.23 -5.44
N VAL A 40 4.27 -2.22 -5.21
CA VAL A 40 3.68 -2.75 -3.97
C VAL A 40 3.89 -4.26 -3.89
N ILE A 41 3.62 -4.98 -4.98
CA ILE A 41 3.77 -6.44 -5.05
C ILE A 41 5.22 -6.85 -4.81
N GLU A 42 6.17 -6.21 -5.50
CA GLU A 42 7.60 -6.52 -5.36
C GLU A 42 8.09 -6.29 -3.93
N ASN A 43 7.71 -5.18 -3.30
CA ASN A 43 8.11 -4.92 -1.92
C ASN A 43 7.47 -5.88 -0.92
N LEU A 44 6.20 -6.26 -1.12
CA LEU A 44 5.54 -7.25 -0.29
C LEU A 44 6.22 -8.62 -0.43
N GLN A 45 6.50 -9.03 -1.66
CA GLN A 45 7.16 -10.29 -1.96
C GLN A 45 8.57 -10.32 -1.36
N ASN A 46 9.36 -9.27 -1.56
CA ASN A 46 10.70 -9.15 -0.97
C ASN A 46 10.66 -9.26 0.56
N LYS A 47 9.71 -8.57 1.22
CA LYS A 47 9.55 -8.68 2.67
C LYS A 47 9.18 -10.10 3.08
N TYR A 48 8.23 -10.72 2.38
CA TYR A 48 7.83 -12.09 2.65
C TYR A 48 9.01 -13.04 2.48
N ASP A 49 9.77 -12.95 1.39
CA ASP A 49 10.89 -13.85 1.06
C ASP A 49 11.99 -13.83 2.11
N ASN A 50 12.30 -12.65 2.66
CA ASN A 50 13.33 -12.49 3.69
C ASN A 50 12.90 -12.99 5.09
N ILE A 51 11.64 -13.40 5.30
CA ILE A 51 11.20 -14.01 6.55
C ILE A 51 11.42 -15.54 6.47
N GLU A 52 12.43 -16.04 7.18
CA GLU A 52 12.70 -17.49 7.30
C GLU A 52 11.82 -18.18 8.34
N THR A 53 11.56 -17.50 9.45
CA THR A 53 10.74 -17.99 10.55
C THR A 53 9.83 -16.88 11.06
N LEU A 54 8.59 -17.23 11.38
CA LEU A 54 7.61 -16.31 11.96
C LEU A 54 6.86 -17.03 13.07
N SER A 55 6.72 -16.41 14.24
CA SER A 55 5.83 -16.89 15.29
C SER A 55 5.00 -15.74 15.85
N ALA A 56 3.72 -15.98 16.15
CA ALA A 56 2.81 -14.97 16.68
C ALA A 56 1.64 -15.61 17.42
N ASP A 57 1.01 -14.85 18.31
CA ASP A 57 -0.36 -15.09 18.74
C ASP A 57 -1.33 -14.63 17.64
N PHE A 58 -2.44 -15.35 17.45
CA PHE A 58 -3.50 -14.93 16.53
C PHE A 58 -4.87 -14.83 17.20
N LEU A 59 -5.69 -13.95 16.65
CA LEU A 59 -7.13 -13.88 16.85
C LEU A 59 -7.78 -13.83 15.47
N GLN A 60 -8.49 -14.88 15.11
CA GLN A 60 -9.23 -14.98 13.86
C GLN A 60 -10.72 -14.71 14.13
N GLU A 61 -11.33 -13.93 13.26
CA GLU A 61 -12.77 -13.71 13.22
C GLU A 61 -13.25 -13.95 11.77
N ALA A 62 -14.09 -14.96 11.57
CA ALA A 62 -14.61 -15.35 10.27
C ALA A 62 -16.14 -15.28 10.28
N TYR A 63 -16.71 -14.37 9.48
CA TYR A 63 -18.16 -14.26 9.34
C TYR A 63 -18.69 -15.37 8.42
N SER A 64 -19.64 -16.15 8.93
CA SER A 64 -20.37 -17.15 8.15
C SER A 64 -21.73 -16.61 7.75
N SER A 65 -21.90 -16.33 6.46
CA SER A 65 -23.19 -15.86 5.92
C SER A 65 -24.31 -16.89 6.08
N SER A 66 -23.99 -18.19 6.04
CA SER A 66 -24.98 -19.26 6.24
C SER A 66 -25.48 -19.32 7.68
N LEU A 67 -24.58 -19.15 8.65
CA LEU A 67 -24.93 -19.13 10.08
C LEU A 67 -25.37 -17.74 10.55
N LYS A 68 -25.21 -16.71 9.72
CA LYS A 68 -25.38 -15.29 10.06
C LYS A 68 -24.62 -14.87 11.32
N SER A 69 -23.46 -15.50 11.56
CA SER A 69 -22.68 -15.34 12.79
C SER A 69 -21.18 -15.37 12.51
N SER A 70 -20.39 -14.71 13.36
CA SER A 70 -18.92 -14.80 13.33
C SER A 70 -18.42 -15.96 14.17
N GLN A 71 -17.54 -16.78 13.59
CA GLN A 71 -16.73 -17.76 14.31
C GLN A 71 -15.42 -17.09 14.74
N ARG A 72 -14.99 -17.35 15.97
CA ARG A 72 -13.75 -16.81 16.52
C ARG A 72 -12.82 -17.93 16.93
N ALA A 73 -11.55 -17.79 16.58
CA ALA A 73 -10.49 -18.71 16.98
C ALA A 73 -9.29 -17.92 17.52
N LYS A 74 -8.59 -18.50 18.49
CA LYS A 74 -7.36 -17.93 19.07
C LYS A 74 -6.35 -19.03 19.25
N GLY A 75 -5.08 -18.65 19.22
CA GLY A 75 -4.00 -19.61 19.37
C GLY A 75 -2.66 -19.01 19.04
N THR A 76 -1.70 -19.89 18.77
CA THR A 76 -0.37 -19.52 18.28
C THR A 76 -0.14 -20.06 16.89
N VAL A 77 0.68 -19.33 16.14
CA VAL A 77 1.18 -19.75 14.84
C VAL A 77 2.69 -19.74 14.83
N ALA A 78 3.29 -20.74 14.19
CA ALA A 78 4.69 -20.77 13.83
C ALA A 78 4.84 -21.19 12.36
N PHE A 79 5.67 -20.48 11.60
CA PHE A 79 6.09 -20.82 10.26
C PHE A 79 7.60 -20.92 10.21
N LYS A 80 8.08 -21.87 9.41
CA LYS A 80 9.49 -21.98 9.05
C LYS A 80 9.59 -22.38 7.58
N LYS A 81 10.35 -21.62 6.80
CA LYS A 81 10.61 -21.99 5.41
C LYS A 81 11.65 -23.12 5.32
N PRO A 82 11.54 -24.00 4.32
CA PRO A 82 10.43 -24.12 3.38
C PRO A 82 9.28 -24.97 3.95
N GLY A 83 8.05 -24.47 3.81
CA GLY A 83 6.81 -25.26 3.93
C GLY A 83 6.42 -25.79 5.32
N MET A 84 7.20 -25.52 6.37
CA MET A 84 6.83 -25.93 7.73
C MET A 84 5.89 -24.91 8.36
N MET A 85 4.86 -25.41 9.02
CA MET A 85 3.84 -24.61 9.68
C MET A 85 3.33 -25.37 10.91
N ARG A 86 2.93 -24.62 11.93
CA ARG A 86 2.18 -25.13 13.07
C ARG A 86 1.17 -24.09 13.54
N TRP A 87 -0.09 -24.49 13.62
CA TRP A 87 -1.16 -23.79 14.31
C TRP A 87 -1.58 -24.61 15.52
N ASP A 88 -1.54 -23.99 16.70
CA ASP A 88 -2.10 -24.55 17.93
C ASP A 88 -3.27 -23.67 18.35
N TYR A 89 -4.48 -24.24 18.38
CA TYR A 89 -5.68 -23.52 18.82
C TYR A 89 -5.87 -23.66 20.33
N TYR A 90 -6.23 -22.57 21.01
CA TYR A 90 -6.48 -22.61 22.46
C TYR A 90 -7.71 -23.42 22.86
N GLY A 91 -8.63 -23.67 21.92
CA GLY A 91 -9.82 -24.50 22.12
C GLY A 91 -9.63 -25.99 21.91
N GLY A 92 -8.40 -26.45 21.66
CA GLY A 92 -8.13 -27.77 21.11
C GLY A 92 -8.03 -27.72 19.59
N GLY A 93 -7.36 -28.72 19.02
CA GLY A 93 -7.06 -28.81 17.61
C GLY A 93 -5.69 -28.21 17.21
N GLN A 94 -5.08 -28.82 16.20
CA GLN A 94 -3.76 -28.47 15.67
C GLN A 94 -3.71 -28.66 14.16
N ILE A 95 -3.00 -27.76 13.47
CA ILE A 95 -2.64 -27.95 12.06
C ILE A 95 -1.13 -27.90 11.94
N ILE A 96 -0.53 -28.96 11.41
CA ILE A 96 0.92 -29.10 11.33
C ILE A 96 1.30 -29.40 9.88
N SER A 97 2.28 -28.70 9.34
CA SER A 97 2.93 -29.00 8.07
C SER A 97 4.42 -29.23 8.27
N ASN A 98 4.97 -30.26 7.61
CA ASN A 98 6.42 -30.48 7.53
C ASN A 98 6.99 -30.12 6.15
N GLY A 99 6.22 -29.42 5.30
CA GLY A 99 6.60 -29.10 3.92
C GLY A 99 6.36 -30.24 2.92
N LYS A 100 5.92 -31.42 3.37
CA LYS A 100 5.51 -32.54 2.50
C LYS A 100 4.06 -32.96 2.75
N PHE A 101 3.66 -32.97 4.01
CA PHE A 101 2.33 -33.36 4.44
C PHE A 101 1.76 -32.30 5.39
N ILE A 102 0.44 -32.25 5.41
CA ILE A 102 -0.34 -31.45 6.36
C ILE A 102 -1.18 -32.44 7.18
N TRP A 103 -1.10 -32.31 8.50
CA TRP A 103 -1.95 -33.02 9.44
C TRP A 103 -2.88 -32.03 10.13
N VAL A 104 -4.13 -32.46 10.27
CA VAL A 104 -5.15 -31.76 11.03
C VAL A 104 -5.59 -32.69 12.15
N TYR A 105 -5.52 -32.18 13.36
CA TYR A 105 -6.01 -32.85 14.57
C TYR A 105 -7.07 -31.96 15.19
N ASP A 106 -8.18 -32.54 15.64
CA ASP A 106 -9.30 -31.84 16.27
C ASP A 106 -9.47 -32.31 17.73
#